data_AF-A0A2V9P030-F1
#
_entry.id   AF-A0A2V9P030-F1
#
_cell.length_a   1.000
_cell.length_b   1.000
_cell.length_c   1.000
_cell.angle_alpha   90.00
_cell.angle_beta   90.00
_cell.angle_gamma   90.00
#
_symmetry.space_group_name_H-M   'P 1'
#
loop_
_entity.id
_entity.type
_entity.pdbx_description
1 polymer ?
#
loop_
_entity_poly.entity_id
_entity_poly.type
_entity_poly.pdbx_seq_one_letter_code
_entity_poly.pdbx_strand_id
1 'polypeptide(L)'
;DAKSGSDTFWFRVTGSVEKFDGFLKVYKESREGKDEEDEELKHKLPPLEAGQKLTLKSLNPEQHFTEPPPRYNEASLVKELEERGIGRPSTYSAILSTIQERQYVQKTGGKFSPTEIGLVVTDLLVENFPDIFDIQYTARLEEELDEIEEGKEGWTQALAGFYKKFEKDLRYAHKHMENIKRMEKPTDEKCERCGSPLIIKWGKHGSFYACSSYDKENPESCTFTKENPINLPDLDSADLQETGAAEEYCENCGRVMVLKRGRFGQFMACTGYPDCKTTRRLDQGKKVPDIPLDEPCPKCGRNLMIRHGRYGEFTSCSGYPDCKYVKQNFIGVKCPDCKEGDLVEKKARKGNTFYGCSNYPKCKFTAAHKPIAEKCPTCGNEYLVEKYLKSGPVIACPNKECEYERANEAATPVS
;
A
#
# COMPACT_ATOMS: atom_id res chain seq x y z
N ASP A 1 -57.52 7.66 4.54
CA ASP A 1 -58.75 8.23 3.97
C ASP A 1 -58.57 8.63 2.51
N ALA A 2 -58.89 7.74 1.57
CA ALA A 2 -58.85 8.01 0.12
C ALA A 2 -60.10 7.42 -0.59
N LYS A 3 -61.26 7.53 0.05
CA LYS A 3 -62.54 6.97 -0.43
C LYS A 3 -63.64 8.02 -0.61
N SER A 4 -63.29 9.29 -0.78
CA SER A 4 -64.27 10.34 -1.08
C SER A 4 -63.73 11.37 -2.08
N GLY A 5 -64.26 11.35 -3.31
CA GLY A 5 -64.57 12.55 -4.09
C GLY A 5 -63.43 13.45 -4.61
N SER A 6 -63.19 13.36 -5.92
CA SER A 6 -62.68 14.44 -6.81
C SER A 6 -61.34 15.11 -6.49
N ASP A 7 -60.30 14.34 -6.20
CA ASP A 7 -58.94 14.88 -6.25
C ASP A 7 -58.43 14.92 -7.70
N THR A 8 -58.13 16.11 -8.20
CA THR A 8 -57.48 16.30 -9.51
C THR A 8 -55.98 16.15 -9.33
N PHE A 9 -55.38 15.14 -9.97
CA PHE A 9 -53.94 14.88 -9.93
C PHE A 9 -53.24 15.44 -11.18
N TRP A 10 -52.07 16.03 -10.98
CA TRP A 10 -51.24 16.56 -12.05
C TRP A 10 -50.02 15.65 -12.25
N PHE A 11 -49.88 15.08 -13.44
CA PHE A 11 -48.70 14.32 -13.84
C PHE A 11 -47.84 15.20 -14.75
N ARG A 12 -46.52 15.12 -14.57
CA ARG A 12 -45.55 15.83 -15.40
C ARG A 12 -44.61 14.83 -16.04
N VAL A 13 -44.38 15.01 -17.34
CA VAL A 13 -43.34 14.31 -18.09
C VAL A 13 -42.48 15.35 -18.80
N THR A 14 -41.18 15.11 -18.85
CA THR A 14 -40.20 15.94 -19.55
C THR A 14 -39.35 15.03 -20.41
N GLY A 15 -39.16 15.40 -21.68
CA GLY A 15 -38.28 14.68 -22.59
C GLY A 15 -37.63 15.65 -23.56
N SER A 16 -36.49 15.23 -24.11
CA SER A 16 -35.71 16.02 -25.07
C SER A 16 -35.34 15.16 -26.28
N VAL A 17 -35.46 15.71 -27.49
CA VAL A 17 -35.05 15.00 -28.71
C VAL A 17 -33.82 15.69 -29.28
N GLU A 18 -32.75 14.93 -29.46
CA GLU A 18 -31.55 15.39 -30.14
C GLU A 18 -31.86 15.70 -31.60
N LYS A 19 -31.56 16.94 -32.03
CA LYS A 19 -31.78 17.38 -33.41
C LYS A 19 -30.53 17.25 -34.29
N PHE A 20 -29.34 17.24 -33.68
CA PHE A 20 -28.07 17.22 -34.38
C PHE A 20 -26.94 16.71 -33.49
N ASP A 21 -26.32 15.62 -33.94
CA ASP A 21 -25.31 14.88 -33.17
C ASP A 21 -24.01 15.67 -32.90
N GLY A 22 -23.68 16.66 -33.73
CA GLY A 22 -22.52 17.54 -33.51
C GLY A 22 -21.23 16.81 -33.11
N PHE A 23 -20.65 17.20 -31.96
CA PHE A 23 -19.43 16.59 -31.42
C PHE A 23 -19.66 15.18 -30.83
N LEU A 24 -20.90 14.82 -30.49
CA LEU A 24 -21.27 13.50 -29.96
C LEU A 24 -21.07 12.39 -31.00
N LYS A 25 -20.94 12.74 -32.28
CA LYS A 25 -20.53 11.83 -33.36
C LYS A 25 -19.09 11.33 -33.22
N VAL A 26 -18.23 12.11 -32.56
CA VAL A 26 -16.79 11.81 -32.39
C VAL A 26 -16.48 11.42 -30.94
N TYR A 27 -17.18 12.00 -29.98
CA TYR A 27 -16.91 11.78 -28.57
C TYR A 27 -18.20 11.67 -27.76
N LYS A 28 -18.43 10.50 -27.16
CA LYS A 28 -19.48 10.29 -26.16
C LYS A 28 -18.81 10.13 -24.80
N GLU A 29 -19.12 10.99 -23.85
CA GLU A 29 -18.68 10.79 -22.47
C GLU A 29 -19.34 9.53 -21.90
N SER A 30 -18.51 8.60 -21.45
CA SER A 30 -18.97 7.43 -20.69
C SER A 30 -19.54 7.93 -19.37
N ARG A 31 -20.83 7.73 -19.11
CA ARG A 31 -21.41 7.96 -17.78
C ARG A 31 -21.34 6.64 -17.02
N GLU A 32 -20.59 6.61 -15.93
CA GLU A 32 -20.52 5.41 -15.08
C GLU A 32 -21.86 5.20 -14.35
N GLY A 33 -22.55 4.09 -14.62
CA GLY A 33 -23.72 3.62 -13.85
C GLY A 33 -24.82 2.93 -14.66
N LYS A 34 -25.77 2.27 -13.97
CA LYS A 34 -27.00 1.65 -14.52
C LYS A 34 -27.95 2.62 -15.27
N ASP A 35 -27.56 3.89 -15.38
CA ASP A 35 -28.38 4.98 -15.93
C ASP A 35 -28.33 5.08 -17.46
N GLU A 36 -27.47 4.31 -18.15
CA GLU A 36 -27.35 4.39 -19.62
C GLU A 36 -28.61 3.88 -20.35
N GLU A 37 -29.22 2.77 -19.92
CA GLU A 37 -30.37 2.18 -20.63
C GLU A 37 -31.70 2.89 -20.33
N ASP A 38 -31.85 3.46 -19.12
CA ASP A 38 -33.09 4.10 -18.68
C ASP A 38 -33.25 5.53 -19.23
N GLU A 39 -32.15 6.26 -19.46
CA GLU A 39 -32.21 7.65 -19.94
C GLU A 39 -32.52 7.75 -21.44
N GLU A 40 -31.98 6.88 -22.32
CA GLU A 40 -32.25 6.94 -23.77
C GLU A 40 -33.74 6.75 -24.11
N LEU A 41 -34.47 5.99 -23.29
CA LEU A 41 -35.91 5.74 -23.43
C LEU A 41 -36.77 6.87 -22.80
N LYS A 42 -36.31 7.54 -21.74
CA LYS A 42 -37.04 8.64 -21.07
C LYS A 42 -37.24 9.87 -21.96
N HIS A 43 -36.36 10.08 -22.92
CA HIS A 43 -36.28 11.33 -23.66
C HIS A 43 -37.11 11.38 -24.96
N LYS A 44 -37.56 10.24 -25.49
CA LYS A 44 -38.36 10.19 -26.72
C LYS A 44 -39.86 10.20 -26.43
N LEU A 45 -40.43 11.39 -26.34
CA LEU A 45 -41.87 11.55 -26.20
C LEU A 45 -42.59 11.42 -27.56
N PRO A 46 -43.77 10.77 -27.61
CA PRO A 46 -44.61 10.80 -28.79
C PRO A 46 -45.14 12.23 -29.03
N PRO A 47 -45.46 12.61 -30.28
CA PRO A 47 -46.15 13.87 -30.54
C PRO A 47 -47.53 13.85 -29.85
N LEU A 48 -47.79 14.82 -28.99
CA LEU A 48 -49.05 14.98 -28.25
C LEU A 48 -49.65 16.36 -28.52
N GLU A 49 -50.98 16.43 -28.57
CA GLU A 49 -51.73 17.68 -28.71
C GLU A 49 -52.41 18.10 -27.40
N ALA A 50 -52.56 19.41 -27.19
CA ALA A 50 -53.22 19.94 -26.00
C ALA A 50 -54.69 19.47 -25.91
N GLY A 51 -55.07 18.83 -24.80
CA GLY A 51 -56.41 18.28 -24.60
C GLY A 51 -56.61 16.85 -25.08
N GLN A 52 -55.56 16.20 -25.61
CA GLN A 52 -55.60 14.79 -26.00
C GLN A 52 -55.88 13.90 -24.77
N LYS A 53 -56.90 13.03 -24.88
CA LYS A 53 -57.22 12.06 -23.83
C LYS A 53 -56.23 10.89 -23.91
N LEU A 54 -55.49 10.66 -22.83
CA LEU A 54 -54.55 9.56 -22.70
C LEU A 54 -55.20 8.41 -21.92
N THR A 55 -55.01 7.18 -22.39
CA THR A 55 -55.48 5.97 -21.70
C THR A 55 -54.43 5.54 -20.69
N LEU A 56 -54.82 5.45 -19.41
CA LEU A 56 -53.96 4.91 -18.36
C LEU A 56 -53.67 3.44 -18.64
N LYS A 57 -52.38 3.08 -18.76
CA LYS A 57 -51.95 1.68 -18.92
C LYS A 57 -51.66 1.03 -17.57
N SER A 58 -50.81 1.64 -16.75
CA SER A 58 -50.42 1.15 -15.43
C SER A 58 -50.08 2.32 -14.49
N LEU A 59 -50.18 2.09 -13.19
CA LEU A 59 -49.68 2.97 -12.14
C LEU A 59 -48.65 2.17 -11.33
N ASN A 60 -47.40 2.61 -11.36
CA ASN A 60 -46.30 2.00 -10.61
C ASN A 60 -45.96 2.90 -9.42
N PRO A 61 -46.38 2.55 -8.20
CA PRO A 61 -45.99 3.31 -7.02
C PRO A 61 -44.53 2.99 -6.67
N GLU A 62 -43.66 3.99 -6.79
CA GLU A 62 -42.27 3.90 -6.37
C GLU A 62 -42.06 4.66 -5.06
N GLN A 63 -41.34 4.04 -4.12
CA GLN A 63 -40.94 4.67 -2.89
C GLN A 63 -39.47 5.05 -3.00
N HIS A 64 -39.17 6.35 -2.89
CA HIS A 64 -37.81 6.85 -2.89
C HIS A 64 -37.37 7.25 -1.49
N PHE A 65 -36.07 7.13 -1.24
CA PHE A 65 -35.40 7.67 -0.06
C PHE A 65 -34.42 8.74 -0.52
N THR A 66 -34.15 9.72 0.35
CA THR A 66 -33.07 10.69 0.11
C THR A 66 -31.74 9.99 0.26
N GLU A 67 -30.92 10.04 -0.77
CA GLU A 67 -29.55 9.53 -0.70
C GLU A 67 -28.61 10.58 -0.10
N PRO A 68 -27.61 10.15 0.71
CA PRO A 68 -26.57 11.06 1.17
C PRO A 68 -25.68 11.50 0.00
N PRO A 69 -24.94 12.62 0.14
CA PRO A 69 -23.99 13.04 -0.87
C PRO A 69 -23.00 11.93 -1.22
N PRO A 70 -22.69 11.73 -2.52
CA PRO A 70 -21.78 10.69 -2.94
C PRO A 70 -20.37 10.97 -2.41
N ARG A 71 -19.66 9.92 -2.02
CA ARG A 71 -18.25 10.03 -1.66
C ARG A 71 -17.41 10.35 -2.90
N TYR A 72 -16.33 11.08 -2.69
CA TYR A 72 -15.36 11.40 -3.73
C TYR A 72 -14.64 10.17 -4.25
N ASN A 73 -14.51 10.04 -5.56
CA ASN A 73 -13.51 9.21 -6.25
C ASN A 73 -12.30 10.08 -6.65
N GLU A 74 -11.28 9.51 -7.31
CA GLU A 74 -10.08 10.27 -7.71
C GLU A 74 -10.41 11.44 -8.66
N ALA A 75 -11.26 11.21 -9.66
CA ALA A 75 -11.62 12.23 -10.63
C ALA A 75 -12.44 13.38 -10.00
N SER A 76 -13.46 13.05 -9.21
CA SER A 76 -14.29 14.05 -8.52
C SER A 76 -13.53 14.80 -7.44
N LEU A 77 -12.57 14.18 -6.74
CA LEU A 77 -11.72 14.89 -5.80
C LEU A 77 -10.78 15.85 -6.51
N VAL A 78 -10.17 15.43 -7.63
CA VAL A 78 -9.33 16.33 -8.44
C VAL A 78 -10.14 17.49 -8.99
N LYS A 79 -11.35 17.22 -9.49
CA LYS A 79 -12.27 18.24 -9.97
C LYS A 79 -12.62 19.25 -8.86
N GLU A 80 -12.92 18.78 -7.66
CA GLU A 80 -13.21 19.65 -6.51
C GLU A 80 -11.99 20.49 -6.10
N LEU A 81 -10.78 19.91 -6.12
CA LEU A 81 -9.54 20.63 -5.82
C LEU A 81 -9.28 21.74 -6.85
N GLU A 82 -9.48 21.44 -8.14
CA GLU A 82 -9.35 22.39 -9.24
C GLU A 82 -10.37 23.53 -9.15
N GLU A 83 -11.65 23.21 -8.89
CA GLU A 83 -12.71 24.21 -8.70
C GLU A 83 -12.44 25.15 -7.51
N ARG A 84 -11.75 24.65 -6.47
CA ARG A 84 -11.36 25.43 -5.29
C ARG A 84 -9.99 26.10 -5.42
N GLY A 85 -9.29 25.92 -6.54
CA GLY A 85 -7.94 26.49 -6.77
C GLY A 85 -6.84 25.87 -5.92
N ILE A 86 -7.06 24.69 -5.34
CA ILE A 86 -6.08 23.99 -4.49
C ILE A 86 -5.26 23.02 -5.34
N GLY A 87 -3.95 23.23 -5.39
CA GLY A 87 -3.04 22.42 -6.18
C GLY A 87 -3.00 22.79 -7.66
N ARG A 88 -2.21 22.04 -8.43
CA ARG A 88 -1.91 22.26 -9.85
C ARG A 88 -1.82 20.90 -10.56
N PRO A 89 -1.85 20.84 -11.91
CA PRO A 89 -1.74 19.59 -12.66
C PRO A 89 -0.53 18.73 -12.27
N SER A 90 0.55 19.35 -11.80
CA SER A 90 1.75 18.68 -11.30
C SER A 90 1.60 18.08 -9.90
N THR A 91 0.64 18.52 -9.09
CA THR A 91 0.51 18.13 -7.68
C THR A 91 -0.67 17.22 -7.38
N TYR A 92 -1.71 17.17 -8.22
CA TYR A 92 -2.91 16.36 -7.98
C TYR A 92 -2.60 14.88 -7.70
N SER A 93 -1.78 14.23 -8.53
CA SER A 93 -1.41 12.83 -8.32
C SER A 93 -0.62 12.62 -7.02
N ALA A 94 0.25 13.57 -6.68
CA ALA A 94 1.06 13.52 -5.46
C ALA A 94 0.21 13.74 -4.20
N ILE A 95 -0.80 14.62 -4.26
CA ILE A 95 -1.77 14.82 -3.16
C ILE A 95 -2.51 13.52 -2.91
N LEU A 96 -3.09 12.93 -3.97
CA LEU A 96 -3.85 11.67 -3.89
C LEU A 96 -3.02 10.51 -3.35
N SER A 97 -1.76 10.37 -3.79
CA SER A 97 -0.90 9.30 -3.28
C SER A 97 -0.51 9.55 -1.82
N THR A 98 -0.18 10.78 -1.45
CA THR A 98 0.29 11.12 -0.10
C THR A 98 -0.78 10.88 0.96
N ILE A 99 -2.04 11.28 0.71
CA ILE A 99 -3.13 11.08 1.67
C ILE A 99 -3.46 9.60 1.87
N GLN A 100 -3.25 8.76 0.84
CA GLN A 100 -3.43 7.32 0.90
C GLN A 100 -2.24 6.63 1.60
N GLU A 101 -1.00 6.96 1.22
CA GLU A 101 0.21 6.40 1.82
C GLU A 101 0.29 6.67 3.32
N ARG A 102 -0.14 7.85 3.75
CA ARG A 102 -0.23 8.25 5.17
C ARG A 102 -1.45 7.69 5.89
N GLN A 103 -2.32 6.95 5.19
CA GLN A 103 -3.51 6.32 5.75
C GLN A 103 -4.50 7.33 6.38
N TYR A 104 -4.57 8.56 5.85
CA TYR A 104 -5.61 9.52 6.25
C TYR A 104 -6.95 9.23 5.57
N VAL A 105 -6.89 8.64 4.38
CA VAL A 105 -8.05 8.15 3.65
C VAL A 105 -7.80 6.72 3.19
N GLN A 106 -8.88 5.96 3.06
CA GLN A 106 -8.89 4.62 2.46
C GLN A 106 -9.75 4.62 1.21
N LYS A 107 -9.37 3.81 0.22
CA LYS A 107 -10.11 3.64 -1.03
C LYS A 107 -10.92 2.34 -0.96
N THR A 108 -12.25 2.45 -0.96
CA THR A 108 -13.20 1.33 -0.92
C THR A 108 -14.14 1.46 -2.12
N GLY A 109 -14.19 0.46 -2.99
CA GLY A 109 -15.03 0.49 -4.20
C GLY A 109 -14.77 1.71 -5.10
N GLY A 110 -13.48 2.10 -5.26
CA GLY A 110 -13.11 3.27 -6.05
C GLY A 110 -13.33 4.63 -5.39
N LYS A 111 -13.99 4.68 -4.23
CA LYS A 111 -14.34 5.91 -3.51
C LYS A 111 -13.49 6.08 -2.25
N PHE A 112 -13.19 7.33 -1.88
CA PHE A 112 -12.46 7.68 -0.68
C PHE A 112 -13.36 7.71 0.55
N SER A 113 -12.89 7.10 1.63
CA SER A 113 -13.47 7.21 2.96
C SER A 113 -12.39 7.70 3.93
N PRO A 114 -12.66 8.72 4.77
CA PRO A 114 -11.69 9.17 5.77
C PRO A 114 -11.45 8.06 6.80
N THR A 115 -10.22 7.93 7.27
CA THR A 115 -9.88 7.04 8.39
C THR A 115 -10.05 7.78 9.71
N GLU A 116 -10.11 7.04 10.82
CA GLU A 116 -10.18 7.66 12.16
C GLU A 116 -8.96 8.56 12.43
N ILE A 117 -7.77 8.14 11.97
CA ILE A 117 -6.57 8.98 12.08
C ILE A 117 -6.73 10.26 11.25
N GLY A 118 -7.24 10.14 10.02
CA GLY A 118 -7.50 11.28 9.15
C GLY A 118 -8.42 12.31 9.80
N LEU A 119 -9.51 11.86 10.42
CA LEU A 119 -10.45 12.73 11.14
C LEU A 119 -9.79 13.42 12.34
N VAL A 120 -9.17 12.65 13.25
CA VAL A 120 -8.53 13.21 14.45
C VAL A 120 -7.42 14.20 14.11
N VAL A 121 -6.61 13.89 13.10
CA VAL A 121 -5.53 14.80 12.65
C VAL A 121 -6.13 16.06 12.03
N THR A 122 -7.19 15.93 11.23
CA THR A 122 -7.85 17.09 10.61
C THR A 122 -8.47 18.00 11.66
N ASP A 123 -9.22 17.44 12.61
CA ASP A 123 -9.85 18.20 13.69
C ASP A 123 -8.81 18.98 14.51
N LEU A 124 -7.70 18.31 14.88
CA LEU A 124 -6.62 18.94 15.62
C LEU A 124 -5.95 20.07 14.84
N LEU A 125 -5.74 19.86 13.54
CA LEU A 125 -5.07 20.85 12.68
C LEU A 125 -5.97 22.05 12.39
N VAL A 126 -7.26 21.85 12.16
CA VAL A 126 -8.24 22.92 11.95
C VAL A 126 -8.40 23.78 13.21
N GLU A 127 -8.40 23.16 14.39
CA GLU A 127 -8.51 23.90 15.66
C GLU A 127 -7.27 24.75 15.98
N ASN A 128 -6.07 24.26 15.62
CA ASN A 128 -4.81 24.93 15.96
C ASN A 128 -4.24 25.81 14.84
N PHE A 129 -4.63 25.58 13.58
CA PHE A 129 -4.14 26.30 12.39
C PHE A 129 -5.30 26.67 11.45
N PRO A 130 -6.31 27.43 11.92
CA PRO A 130 -7.50 27.74 11.14
C PRO A 130 -7.18 28.48 9.83
N ASP A 131 -6.19 29.38 9.86
CA ASP A 131 -5.79 30.16 8.69
C ASP A 131 -5.19 29.28 7.58
N ILE A 132 -4.37 28.28 7.93
CA ILE A 132 -3.66 27.44 6.96
C ILE A 132 -4.59 26.37 6.36
N PHE A 133 -5.55 25.88 7.14
CA PHE A 133 -6.53 24.88 6.70
C PHE A 133 -7.77 25.50 6.07
N ASP A 134 -7.83 26.83 5.99
CA ASP A 134 -8.81 27.52 5.16
C ASP A 134 -8.52 27.29 3.67
N ILE A 135 -9.60 27.01 2.93
CA ILE A 135 -9.56 26.66 1.52
C ILE A 135 -9.11 27.87 0.69
N GLN A 136 -9.59 29.06 1.03
CA GLN A 136 -9.25 30.29 0.31
C GLN A 136 -7.82 30.73 0.60
N TYR A 137 -7.31 30.47 1.80
CA TYR A 137 -5.90 30.68 2.11
C TYR A 137 -4.99 29.77 1.29
N THR A 138 -5.33 28.48 1.21
CA THR A 138 -4.55 27.51 0.44
C THR A 138 -4.53 27.85 -1.05
N ALA A 139 -5.69 28.24 -1.61
CA ALA A 139 -5.77 28.66 -3.01
C ALA A 139 -4.91 29.89 -3.31
N ARG A 140 -4.96 30.91 -2.44
CA ARG A 140 -4.12 32.11 -2.55
C ARG A 140 -2.62 31.80 -2.50
N LEU A 141 -2.21 30.82 -1.69
CA LEU A 141 -0.80 30.44 -1.63
C LEU A 141 -0.32 29.86 -2.97
N GLU A 142 -1.16 29.10 -3.67
CA GLU A 142 -0.83 28.61 -5.01
C GLU A 142 -0.78 29.76 -6.02
N GLU A 143 -1.66 30.76 -5.91
CA GLU A 143 -1.60 31.98 -6.74
C GLU A 143 -0.32 32.79 -6.49
N GLU A 144 0.09 32.98 -5.23
CA GLU A 144 1.35 33.65 -4.87
C GLU A 144 2.57 32.93 -5.49
N LEU A 145 2.55 31.59 -5.57
CA LEU A 145 3.59 30.81 -6.23
C LEU A 145 3.62 31.05 -7.74
N ASP A 146 2.46 31.17 -8.38
CA ASP A 146 2.38 31.52 -9.81
C ASP A 146 2.88 32.96 -10.05
N GLU A 147 2.55 33.92 -9.17
CA GLU A 147 3.07 35.29 -9.25
C GLU A 147 4.60 35.37 -9.13
N ILE A 148 5.19 34.50 -8.31
CA ILE A 148 6.65 34.34 -8.22
C ILE A 148 7.22 33.79 -9.53
N GLU A 149 6.57 32.81 -10.14
CA GLU A 149 6.99 32.25 -11.44
C GLU A 149 6.96 33.33 -12.55
N GLU A 150 5.94 34.19 -12.54
CA GLU A 150 5.79 35.31 -13.46
C GLU A 150 6.72 36.50 -13.14
N GLY A 151 7.44 36.45 -12.02
CA GLY A 151 8.37 37.50 -11.58
C GLY A 151 7.69 38.75 -11.01
N LYS A 152 6.42 38.67 -10.61
CA LYS A 152 5.66 39.75 -9.98
C LYS A 152 6.02 39.90 -8.49
N GLU A 153 6.34 38.80 -7.82
CA GLU A 153 6.73 38.78 -6.41
C GLU A 153 8.08 38.07 -6.19
N GLY A 154 8.84 38.53 -5.19
CA GLY A 154 10.08 37.86 -4.78
C GLY A 154 9.82 36.71 -3.81
N TRP A 155 10.23 35.48 -4.18
CA TRP A 155 10.00 34.27 -3.36
C TRP A 155 10.45 34.38 -1.89
N THR A 156 11.53 35.14 -1.62
CA THR A 156 12.02 35.36 -0.25
C THR A 156 11.06 36.17 0.60
N GLN A 157 10.34 37.12 0.00
CA GLN A 157 9.38 37.98 0.69
C GLN A 157 8.11 37.19 1.01
N ALA A 158 7.58 36.44 0.05
CA ALA A 158 6.45 35.53 0.24
C ALA A 158 6.74 34.51 1.36
N LEU A 159 7.88 33.80 1.30
CA LEU A 159 8.26 32.85 2.35
C LEU A 159 8.45 33.49 3.72
N ALA A 160 9.06 34.67 3.79
CA ALA A 160 9.22 35.39 5.06
C ALA A 160 7.86 35.82 5.62
N GLY A 161 6.93 36.24 4.77
CA GLY A 161 5.55 36.57 5.11
C GLY A 161 4.79 35.38 5.70
N PHE A 162 4.85 34.24 5.00
CA PHE A 162 4.27 32.97 5.45
C PHE A 162 4.86 32.52 6.78
N TYR A 163 6.20 32.42 6.86
CA TYR A 163 6.88 31.86 8.03
C TYR A 163 6.65 32.70 9.30
N LYS A 164 6.58 34.03 9.17
CA LYS A 164 6.32 34.92 10.31
C LYS A 164 4.94 34.72 10.93
N LYS A 165 3.93 34.36 10.12
CA LYS A 165 2.60 34.00 10.62
C LYS A 165 2.62 32.60 11.21
N PHE A 166 3.10 31.64 10.43
CA PHE A 166 3.19 30.23 10.82
C PHE A 166 3.96 30.03 12.13
N GLU A 167 5.05 30.75 12.37
CA GLU A 167 5.82 30.64 13.61
C GLU A 167 5.00 31.02 14.85
N LYS A 168 4.11 32.02 14.73
CA LYS A 168 3.23 32.42 15.84
C LYS A 168 2.21 31.33 16.13
N ASP A 169 1.59 30.80 15.10
CA ASP A 169 0.59 29.73 15.21
C ASP A 169 1.24 28.45 15.75
N LEU A 170 2.46 28.14 15.30
CA LEU A 170 3.24 27.00 15.80
C LEU A 170 3.60 27.16 17.29
N ARG A 171 3.95 28.37 17.75
CA ARG A 171 4.21 28.64 19.17
C ARG A 171 2.95 28.52 20.02
N TYR A 172 1.79 28.91 19.48
CA TYR A 172 0.49 28.72 20.12
C TYR A 172 0.13 27.24 20.21
N ALA A 173 0.20 26.52 19.09
CA ALA A 173 -0.03 25.08 19.02
C ALA A 173 0.92 24.32 19.94
N HIS A 174 2.20 24.70 20.05
CA HIS A 174 3.11 24.00 20.96
C HIS A 174 2.68 24.05 22.44
N LYS A 175 1.92 25.08 22.84
CA LYS A 175 1.43 25.24 24.21
C LYS A 175 0.03 24.67 24.43
N HIS A 176 -0.82 24.72 23.41
CA HIS A 176 -2.25 24.41 23.52
C HIS A 176 -2.69 23.14 22.78
N MET A 177 -1.88 22.64 21.85
CA MET A 177 -2.20 21.43 21.10
C MET A 177 -2.16 20.21 22.02
N GLU A 178 -3.30 19.52 22.10
CA GLU A 178 -3.39 18.27 22.82
C GLU A 178 -2.48 17.21 22.20
N ASN A 179 -1.77 16.47 23.04
CA ASN A 179 -0.88 15.42 22.58
C ASN A 179 -1.73 14.19 22.21
N ILE A 180 -1.98 13.95 20.92
CA ILE A 180 -2.76 12.78 20.42
C ILE A 180 -2.25 11.46 21.03
N LYS A 181 -0.94 11.33 21.29
CA LYS A 181 -0.36 10.12 21.93
C LYS A 181 -0.82 9.88 23.37
N ARG A 182 -1.38 10.90 24.02
CA ARG A 182 -1.98 10.86 25.36
C ARG A 182 -3.50 10.87 25.33
N MET A 183 -4.13 11.02 24.16
CA MET A 183 -5.56 10.79 24.07
C MET A 183 -5.80 9.32 24.44
N GLU A 184 -6.66 9.11 25.42
CA GLU A 184 -7.11 7.81 25.87
C GLU A 184 -8.64 7.90 25.93
N LYS A 185 -9.33 7.15 25.06
CA LYS A 185 -10.78 7.03 25.17
C LYS A 185 -11.10 5.80 26.02
N PRO A 186 -11.76 5.96 27.18
CA PRO A 186 -12.19 4.83 27.99
C PRO A 186 -13.24 4.02 27.22
N THR A 187 -13.19 2.70 27.34
CA THR A 187 -14.18 1.81 26.74
C THR A 187 -14.76 0.86 27.78
N ASP A 188 -15.94 0.32 27.46
CA ASP A 188 -16.64 -0.64 28.32
C ASP A 188 -16.11 -2.08 28.17
N GLU A 189 -15.19 -2.33 27.24
CA GLU A 189 -14.60 -3.66 27.03
C GLU A 189 -13.59 -3.99 28.14
N LYS A 190 -13.63 -5.22 28.67
CA LYS A 190 -12.70 -5.71 29.69
C LYS A 190 -11.59 -6.53 29.06
N CYS A 191 -10.37 -6.41 29.60
CA CYS A 191 -9.23 -7.18 29.13
C CYS A 191 -9.34 -8.66 29.55
N GLU A 192 -9.10 -9.58 28.61
CA GLU A 192 -9.12 -11.03 28.81
C GLU A 192 -8.00 -11.56 29.74
N ARG A 193 -6.95 -10.77 29.96
CA ARG A 193 -5.81 -11.14 30.81
C ARG A 193 -5.89 -10.58 32.23
N CYS A 194 -6.22 -9.30 32.36
CA CYS A 194 -6.17 -8.54 33.61
C CYS A 194 -7.56 -8.30 34.23
N GLY A 195 -8.64 -8.38 33.44
CA GLY A 195 -9.99 -8.00 33.86
C GLY A 195 -10.23 -6.49 33.96
N SER A 196 -9.18 -5.67 33.92
CA SER A 196 -9.25 -4.21 33.89
C SER A 196 -9.88 -3.68 32.59
N PRO A 197 -10.47 -2.47 32.59
CA PRO A 197 -11.06 -1.88 31.39
C PRO A 197 -9.99 -1.66 30.32
N LEU A 198 -10.37 -1.86 29.07
CA LEU A 198 -9.58 -1.48 27.91
C LEU A 198 -9.75 0.02 27.64
N ILE A 199 -8.70 0.62 27.09
CA ILE A 199 -8.70 2.00 26.64
C ILE A 199 -8.21 2.05 25.21
N ILE A 200 -8.79 2.92 24.40
CA ILE A 200 -8.34 3.15 23.03
C ILE A 200 -7.14 4.09 23.08
N LYS A 201 -6.00 3.63 22.54
CA LYS A 201 -4.78 4.42 22.33
C LYS A 201 -4.48 4.55 20.84
N TRP A 202 -3.81 5.64 20.47
CA TRP A 202 -3.42 5.92 19.08
C TRP A 202 -1.96 5.55 18.84
N GLY A 203 -1.74 4.66 17.87
CA GLY A 203 -0.43 4.25 17.39
C GLY A 203 -0.15 4.70 15.96
N LYS A 204 1.00 4.28 15.41
CA LYS A 204 1.39 4.56 14.01
C LYS A 204 0.45 3.91 12.97
N HIS A 205 -0.29 2.89 13.37
CA HIS A 205 -1.15 2.08 12.50
C HIS A 205 -2.64 2.23 12.85
N GLY A 206 -3.01 3.30 13.56
CA GLY A 206 -4.39 3.53 14.00
C GLY A 206 -4.61 3.34 15.47
N SER A 207 -5.88 3.38 15.84
CA SER A 207 -6.36 3.18 17.20
C SER A 207 -6.32 1.69 17.55
N PHE A 208 -5.98 1.37 18.80
CA PHE A 208 -5.98 0.00 19.31
C PHE A 208 -6.41 0.00 20.78
N TYR A 209 -7.00 -1.12 21.21
CA TYR A 209 -7.35 -1.34 22.61
C TYR A 209 -6.11 -1.77 23.40
N ALA A 210 -5.86 -1.12 24.54
CA ALA A 210 -4.81 -1.46 25.49
C ALA A 210 -5.40 -1.67 26.90
N CYS A 211 -4.87 -2.60 27.71
CA CYS A 211 -5.27 -2.70 29.13
C CYS A 211 -4.91 -1.38 29.84
N SER A 212 -5.87 -0.79 30.55
CA SER A 212 -5.67 0.42 31.38
C SER A 212 -4.59 0.26 32.44
N SER A 213 -4.35 -0.99 32.89
CA SER A 213 -3.30 -1.33 33.87
C SER A 213 -1.91 -1.52 33.24
N TYR A 214 -1.70 -1.15 31.98
CA TYR A 214 -0.38 -1.20 31.33
C TYR A 214 0.52 -0.07 31.85
N ASP A 215 1.70 -0.43 32.35
CA ASP A 215 2.73 0.50 32.78
C ASP A 215 4.09 0.11 32.17
N LYS A 216 4.76 1.08 31.56
CA LYS A 216 6.05 0.87 30.90
C LYS A 216 7.18 0.60 31.90
N GLU A 217 7.07 1.10 33.13
CA GLU A 217 8.11 0.95 34.16
C GLU A 217 7.96 -0.35 34.96
N ASN A 218 6.78 -0.96 34.97
CA ASN A 218 6.53 -2.21 35.66
C ASN A 218 6.44 -3.40 34.68
N PRO A 219 7.41 -4.34 34.69
CA PRO A 219 7.39 -5.54 33.85
C PRO A 219 6.23 -6.50 34.14
N GLU A 220 5.60 -6.42 35.31
CA GLU A 220 4.45 -7.24 35.70
C GLU A 220 3.11 -6.64 35.24
N SER A 221 3.14 -5.46 34.60
CA SER A 221 1.92 -4.82 34.10
C SER A 221 1.33 -5.59 32.90
N CYS A 222 0.01 -5.47 32.72
CA CYS A 222 -0.67 -6.20 31.67
C CYS A 222 -0.36 -5.61 30.29
N THR A 223 0.36 -6.38 29.47
CA THR A 223 0.78 -6.00 28.10
C THR A 223 -0.25 -6.34 27.02
N PHE A 224 -1.51 -6.60 27.41
CA PHE A 224 -2.55 -6.98 26.45
C PHE A 224 -2.94 -5.81 25.54
N THR A 225 -2.92 -6.07 24.23
CA THR A 225 -3.40 -5.15 23.19
C THR A 225 -4.28 -5.90 22.20
N LYS A 226 -5.35 -5.26 21.74
CA LYS A 226 -6.29 -5.79 20.74
C LYS A 226 -6.50 -4.74 19.64
N GLU A 227 -6.54 -5.18 18.38
CA GLU A 227 -6.75 -4.27 17.25
C GLU A 227 -8.18 -3.71 17.26
N ASN A 228 -8.36 -2.43 16.90
CA ASN A 228 -9.68 -1.84 16.79
C ASN A 228 -10.32 -2.23 15.43
N PRO A 229 -11.44 -2.96 15.41
CA PRO A 229 -12.06 -3.43 14.17
C PRO A 229 -12.63 -2.33 13.27
N ILE A 230 -12.78 -1.09 13.76
CA ILE A 230 -13.23 0.04 12.93
C ILE A 230 -12.23 0.37 11.79
N ASN A 231 -10.96 -0.03 11.94
CA ASN A 231 -9.96 0.08 10.87
C ASN A 231 -9.95 -1.13 9.92
N LEU A 232 -10.83 -2.12 10.10
CA LEU A 232 -11.10 -3.11 9.06
C LEU A 232 -12.07 -2.48 8.05
N PRO A 233 -11.79 -2.57 6.74
CA PRO A 233 -12.78 -2.17 5.75
C PRO A 233 -14.08 -2.96 5.99
N ASP A 234 -15.21 -2.25 6.00
CA ASP A 234 -16.55 -2.85 5.92
C ASP A 234 -16.58 -3.73 4.67
N LEU A 235 -16.42 -5.03 4.89
CA LEU A 235 -16.44 -6.05 3.83
C LEU A 235 -17.88 -6.44 3.47
N ASP A 236 -18.87 -5.94 4.21
CA ASP A 236 -20.29 -6.27 4.02
C ASP A 236 -21.01 -5.32 3.06
N SER A 237 -20.40 -4.20 2.65
CA SER A 237 -21.01 -3.24 1.71
C SER A 237 -20.21 -3.01 0.43
N ALA A 238 -19.25 -3.87 0.12
CA ALA A 238 -18.67 -3.89 -1.21
C ALA A 238 -19.68 -4.54 -2.17
N ASP A 239 -20.26 -3.73 -3.04
CA ASP A 239 -20.95 -4.20 -4.24
C ASP A 239 -20.10 -5.31 -4.90
N LEU A 240 -20.61 -6.54 -4.81
CA LEU A 240 -20.00 -7.77 -5.32
C LEU A 240 -20.09 -7.88 -6.85
N GLN A 241 -20.36 -6.79 -7.56
CA GLN A 241 -20.37 -6.76 -9.01
C GLN A 241 -19.23 -5.88 -9.49
N GLU A 242 -18.44 -6.46 -10.41
CA GLU A 242 -17.32 -5.83 -11.12
C GLU A 242 -15.94 -5.90 -10.46
N THR A 243 -15.53 -7.10 -10.08
CA THR A 243 -14.19 -7.54 -10.49
C THR A 243 -14.34 -8.85 -11.23
N GLY A 244 -14.10 -8.85 -12.55
CA GLY A 244 -14.05 -10.04 -13.41
C GLY A 244 -12.87 -10.97 -13.08
N ALA A 245 -12.68 -11.30 -11.80
CA ALA A 245 -11.76 -12.33 -11.35
C ALA A 245 -12.50 -13.66 -11.41
N ALA A 246 -11.95 -14.62 -12.15
CA ALA A 246 -12.49 -15.97 -12.29
C ALA A 246 -12.87 -16.56 -10.92
N GLU A 247 -14.09 -17.11 -10.81
CA GLU A 247 -14.55 -17.82 -9.62
C GLU A 247 -13.62 -18.99 -9.33
N GLU A 248 -12.75 -18.82 -8.33
CA GLU A 248 -11.76 -19.82 -7.99
C GLU A 248 -12.20 -20.63 -6.78
N TYR A 249 -12.28 -21.95 -6.98
CA TYR A 249 -12.77 -22.89 -5.98
C TYR A 249 -11.61 -23.38 -5.12
N CYS A 250 -11.87 -23.54 -3.83
CA CYS A 250 -10.88 -24.05 -2.90
C CYS A 250 -10.59 -25.52 -3.18
N GLU A 251 -9.31 -25.85 -3.38
CA GLU A 251 -8.83 -27.22 -3.65
C GLU A 251 -9.20 -28.24 -2.56
N ASN A 252 -9.45 -27.78 -1.33
CA ASN A 252 -9.73 -28.65 -0.18
C ASN A 252 -11.23 -28.84 0.11
N CYS A 253 -12.04 -27.78 -0.07
CA CYS A 253 -13.46 -27.77 0.32
C CYS A 253 -14.41 -27.68 -0.88
N GLY A 254 -13.90 -27.37 -2.08
CA GLY A 254 -14.70 -27.10 -3.29
C GLY A 254 -15.56 -25.83 -3.22
N ARG A 255 -15.53 -25.09 -2.11
CA ARG A 255 -16.27 -23.82 -1.96
C ARG A 255 -15.48 -22.68 -2.57
N VAL A 256 -16.19 -21.67 -3.05
CA VAL A 256 -15.59 -20.46 -3.62
C VAL A 256 -14.65 -19.80 -2.62
N MET A 257 -13.51 -19.32 -3.12
CA MET A 257 -12.53 -18.60 -2.33
C MET A 257 -12.76 -17.09 -2.45
N VAL A 258 -12.68 -16.38 -1.33
CA VAL A 258 -12.86 -14.93 -1.26
C VAL A 258 -11.55 -14.22 -0.94
N LEU A 259 -11.32 -13.08 -1.57
CA LEU A 259 -10.12 -12.26 -1.36
C LEU A 259 -10.23 -11.49 -0.03
N LYS A 260 -9.36 -11.82 0.93
CA LYS A 260 -9.24 -11.17 2.25
C LYS A 260 -7.88 -10.51 2.40
N ARG A 261 -7.78 -9.46 3.23
CA ARG A 261 -6.51 -8.81 3.58
C ARG A 261 -6.05 -9.26 4.96
N GLY A 262 -4.75 -9.53 5.12
CA GLY A 262 -4.14 -9.84 6.40
C GLY A 262 -2.79 -9.16 6.57
N ARG A 263 -2.12 -9.39 7.71
CA ARG A 263 -0.83 -8.79 8.11
C ARG A 263 0.32 -8.90 7.10
N PHE A 264 0.16 -9.69 6.04
CA PHE A 264 1.19 -9.97 5.06
C PHE A 264 0.73 -9.77 3.60
N GLY A 265 -0.36 -9.03 3.39
CA GLY A 265 -0.92 -8.78 2.05
C GLY A 265 -2.28 -9.43 1.82
N GLN A 266 -2.74 -9.37 0.58
CA GLN A 266 -4.01 -9.96 0.14
C GLN A 266 -3.88 -11.49 -0.02
N PHE A 267 -4.90 -12.24 0.39
CA PHE A 267 -4.96 -13.70 0.29
C PHE A 267 -6.40 -14.17 0.03
N MET A 268 -6.56 -15.23 -0.76
CA MET A 268 -7.80 -15.95 -0.96
C MET A 268 -8.09 -16.86 0.26
N ALA A 269 -9.31 -16.88 0.78
CA ALA A 269 -9.74 -17.71 1.91
C ALA A 269 -10.98 -18.54 1.54
N CYS A 270 -11.07 -19.83 1.95
CA CYS A 270 -12.29 -20.63 1.77
C CYS A 270 -13.44 -19.97 2.56
N THR A 271 -14.60 -19.81 1.93
CA THR A 271 -15.85 -19.34 2.56
C THR A 271 -16.34 -20.25 3.68
N GLY A 272 -15.86 -21.50 3.73
CA GLY A 272 -16.19 -22.46 4.77
C GLY A 272 -15.44 -22.33 6.10
N TYR A 273 -14.81 -21.19 6.41
CA TYR A 273 -14.24 -20.97 7.74
C TYR A 273 -15.38 -20.88 8.78
N PRO A 274 -15.30 -21.54 9.96
CA PRO A 274 -14.11 -22.13 10.59
C PRO A 274 -13.75 -23.57 10.16
N ASP A 275 -14.67 -24.26 9.48
CA ASP A 275 -14.56 -25.69 9.15
C ASP A 275 -13.45 -25.98 8.13
N CYS A 276 -13.19 -25.04 7.22
CA CYS A 276 -12.08 -25.10 6.27
C CYS A 276 -11.18 -23.86 6.41
N LYS A 277 -9.95 -24.08 6.90
CA LYS A 277 -8.94 -23.02 7.16
C LYS A 277 -8.01 -22.75 5.97
N THR A 278 -8.38 -23.20 4.77
CA THR A 278 -7.55 -23.06 3.57
C THR A 278 -7.44 -21.60 3.15
N THR A 279 -6.21 -21.11 3.05
CA THR A 279 -5.87 -19.76 2.59
C THR A 279 -4.75 -19.82 1.56
N ARG A 280 -4.75 -18.91 0.59
CA ARG A 280 -3.78 -18.87 -0.51
C ARG A 280 -3.40 -17.42 -0.84
N ARG A 281 -2.13 -17.12 -1.02
CA ARG A 281 -1.66 -15.76 -1.35
C ARG A 281 -1.71 -15.48 -2.86
N LEU A 282 -1.91 -14.22 -3.23
CA LEU A 282 -1.99 -13.80 -4.64
C LEU A 282 -0.61 -13.64 -5.31
N ASP A 283 0.45 -13.44 -4.53
CA ASP A 283 1.75 -13.00 -5.05
C ASP A 283 2.70 -14.13 -5.52
N GLN A 284 2.21 -15.31 -5.89
CA GLN A 284 3.09 -16.35 -6.44
C GLN A 284 2.64 -16.78 -7.83
N GLY A 285 3.35 -16.27 -8.84
CA GLY A 285 3.61 -17.04 -10.05
C GLY A 285 4.01 -18.46 -9.68
N LYS A 286 3.50 -19.44 -10.44
CA LYS A 286 3.66 -20.89 -10.27
C LYS A 286 4.86 -21.26 -9.39
N LYS A 287 4.58 -21.75 -8.18
CA LYS A 287 5.58 -22.37 -7.31
C LYS A 287 6.26 -23.51 -8.09
N VAL A 288 7.52 -23.32 -8.44
CA VAL A 288 8.33 -24.40 -9.05
C VAL A 288 8.44 -25.52 -8.01
N PRO A 289 8.10 -26.77 -8.35
CA PRO A 289 8.14 -27.89 -7.42
C PRO A 289 9.58 -28.14 -6.94
N ASP A 290 9.73 -28.59 -5.69
CA ASP A 290 11.02 -28.95 -5.10
C ASP A 290 11.65 -30.10 -5.93
N ILE A 291 12.85 -29.90 -6.45
CA ILE A 291 13.56 -30.92 -7.25
C ILE A 291 14.43 -31.76 -6.29
N PRO A 292 14.18 -33.07 -6.15
CA PRO A 292 15.03 -33.93 -5.34
C PRO A 292 16.40 -34.10 -6.00
N LEU A 293 17.45 -34.09 -5.18
CA LEU A 293 18.83 -34.31 -5.58
C LEU A 293 19.30 -35.64 -4.96
N ASP A 294 19.98 -36.49 -5.74
CA ASP A 294 20.47 -37.80 -5.28
C ASP A 294 21.69 -37.73 -4.33
N GLU A 295 22.05 -36.53 -3.89
CA GLU A 295 23.11 -36.33 -2.90
C GLU A 295 22.57 -36.51 -1.47
N PRO A 296 23.16 -37.41 -0.65
CA PRO A 296 22.77 -37.55 0.74
C PRO A 296 23.27 -36.39 1.59
N CYS A 297 22.45 -35.90 2.52
CA CYS A 297 22.85 -34.85 3.43
C CYS A 297 23.87 -35.36 4.48
N PRO A 298 24.97 -34.63 4.72
CA PRO A 298 26.04 -35.05 5.65
C PRO A 298 25.62 -35.08 7.13
N LYS A 299 24.46 -34.50 7.50
CA LYS A 299 23.95 -34.51 8.88
C LYS A 299 22.88 -35.57 9.14
N CYS A 300 21.98 -35.78 8.18
CA CYS A 300 20.76 -36.58 8.34
C CYS A 300 20.78 -37.87 7.50
N GLY A 301 21.69 -38.00 6.52
CA GLY A 301 21.71 -39.11 5.56
C GLY A 301 20.58 -39.09 4.52
N ARG A 302 19.55 -38.25 4.69
CA ARG A 302 18.44 -38.11 3.75
C ARG A 302 18.84 -37.27 2.53
N ASN A 303 18.16 -37.48 1.40
CA ASN A 303 18.45 -36.77 0.16
C ASN A 303 18.28 -35.25 0.30
N LEU A 304 19.13 -34.52 -0.40
CA LEU A 304 19.04 -33.07 -0.55
C LEU A 304 17.96 -32.71 -1.58
N MET A 305 17.40 -31.51 -1.47
CA MET A 305 16.36 -31.01 -2.38
C MET A 305 16.63 -29.54 -2.72
N ILE A 306 16.42 -29.16 -3.98
CA ILE A 306 16.45 -27.75 -4.41
C ILE A 306 15.09 -27.14 -4.11
N ARG A 307 15.08 -26.06 -3.33
CA ARG A 307 13.90 -25.30 -2.93
C ARG A 307 14.02 -23.85 -3.40
N HIS A 308 12.89 -23.23 -3.72
CA HIS A 308 12.83 -21.80 -4.03
C HIS A 308 12.41 -20.98 -2.80
N GLY A 309 13.24 -20.04 -2.39
CA GLY A 309 12.96 -19.11 -1.29
C GLY A 309 13.02 -17.65 -1.71
N ARG A 310 12.84 -16.74 -0.74
CA ARG A 310 12.88 -15.27 -0.94
C ARG A 310 14.20 -14.74 -1.52
N TYR A 311 15.27 -15.53 -1.50
CA TYR A 311 16.61 -15.14 -1.96
C TYR A 311 17.09 -15.99 -3.16
N GLY A 312 16.18 -16.70 -3.82
CA GLY A 312 16.48 -17.60 -4.94
C GLY A 312 16.41 -19.08 -4.55
N GLU A 313 16.91 -19.92 -5.44
CA GLU A 313 17.02 -21.37 -5.23
C GLU A 313 18.13 -21.70 -4.21
N PHE A 314 17.90 -22.71 -3.37
CA PHE A 314 18.87 -23.20 -2.41
C PHE A 314 18.67 -24.69 -2.16
N THR A 315 19.76 -25.40 -1.85
CA THR A 315 19.72 -26.85 -1.58
C THR A 315 19.62 -27.11 -0.07
N SER A 316 18.64 -27.90 0.38
CA SER A 316 18.41 -28.22 1.81
C SER A 316 18.08 -29.71 2.06
N CYS A 317 18.30 -30.22 3.29
CA CYS A 317 17.90 -31.60 3.65
C CYS A 317 16.37 -31.74 3.52
N SER A 318 15.92 -32.84 2.90
CA SER A 318 14.52 -33.23 2.82
C SER A 318 13.85 -33.37 4.20
N GLY A 319 14.64 -33.70 5.23
CA GLY A 319 14.21 -33.84 6.62
C GLY A 319 14.00 -32.54 7.42
N TYR A 320 13.83 -31.39 6.78
CA TYR A 320 13.40 -30.16 7.47
C TYR A 320 11.96 -30.33 7.98
N PRO A 321 11.61 -30.00 9.25
CA PRO A 321 12.32 -29.12 10.19
C PRO A 321 13.40 -29.76 11.07
N ASP A 322 13.44 -31.10 11.16
CA ASP A 322 14.32 -31.84 12.07
C ASP A 322 15.81 -31.66 11.73
N CYS A 323 16.12 -31.60 10.43
CA CYS A 323 17.45 -31.30 9.92
C CYS A 323 17.46 -29.97 9.17
N LYS A 324 18.04 -28.94 9.79
CA LYS A 324 18.19 -27.58 9.22
C LYS A 324 19.44 -27.41 8.35
N TYR A 325 19.93 -28.48 7.74
CA TYR A 325 21.12 -28.42 6.87
C TYR A 325 20.79 -27.74 5.54
N VAL A 326 21.64 -26.78 5.15
CA VAL A 326 21.60 -26.07 3.86
C VAL A 326 23.00 -26.16 3.26
N LYS A 327 23.09 -26.60 1.99
CA LYS A 327 24.36 -26.68 1.27
C LYS A 327 24.84 -25.25 1.00
N GLN A 328 26.04 -24.91 1.44
CA GLN A 328 26.67 -23.62 1.20
C GLN A 328 27.64 -23.74 0.02
N ASN A 329 27.69 -22.71 -0.84
CA ASN A 329 28.61 -22.66 -1.97
C ASN A 329 29.93 -22.02 -1.52
N PHE A 330 30.92 -22.85 -1.22
CA PHE A 330 32.27 -22.40 -0.81
C PHE A 330 33.12 -22.08 -2.03
N ILE A 331 33.86 -20.97 -2.00
CA ILE A 331 34.74 -20.52 -3.10
C ILE A 331 36.14 -21.17 -2.99
N GLY A 332 36.46 -21.81 -1.86
CA GLY A 332 37.78 -22.38 -1.58
C GLY A 332 38.82 -21.36 -1.10
N VAL A 333 38.41 -20.12 -0.78
CA VAL A 333 39.29 -19.06 -0.26
C VAL A 333 39.04 -18.86 1.23
N LYS A 334 40.12 -18.86 2.02
CA LYS A 334 40.06 -18.56 3.46
C LYS A 334 39.76 -17.09 3.70
N CYS A 335 38.99 -16.82 4.75
CA CYS A 335 38.60 -15.47 5.13
C CYS A 335 39.84 -14.69 5.60
N PRO A 336 40.09 -13.49 5.05
CA PRO A 336 41.28 -12.70 5.41
C PRO A 336 41.26 -12.29 6.89
N ASP A 337 40.11 -11.88 7.42
CA ASP A 337 39.99 -11.40 8.81
C ASP A 337 40.24 -12.49 9.86
N CYS A 338 39.68 -13.68 9.67
CA CYS A 338 39.73 -14.74 10.70
C CYS A 338 40.66 -15.89 10.38
N LYS A 339 41.15 -16.02 9.13
CA LYS A 339 42.07 -17.05 8.60
C LYS A 339 41.60 -18.52 8.73
N GLU A 340 40.61 -18.79 9.56
CA GLU A 340 40.04 -20.12 9.81
C GLU A 340 38.78 -20.38 8.98
N GLY A 341 37.91 -19.38 8.86
CA GLY A 341 36.62 -19.49 8.16
C GLY A 341 36.77 -19.49 6.64
N ASP A 342 35.91 -20.22 5.95
CA ASP A 342 35.85 -20.26 4.50
C ASP A 342 34.86 -19.21 3.96
N LEU A 343 35.16 -18.63 2.80
CA LEU A 343 34.25 -17.69 2.14
C LEU A 343 33.13 -18.42 1.38
N VAL A 344 31.91 -17.95 1.60
CA VAL A 344 30.67 -18.50 1.04
C VAL A 344 29.99 -17.46 0.16
N GLU A 345 29.52 -17.88 -1.01
CA GLU A 345 28.70 -17.06 -1.90
C GLU A 345 27.25 -16.93 -1.37
N LYS A 346 26.74 -15.70 -1.30
CA LYS A 346 25.42 -15.36 -0.77
C LYS A 346 24.72 -14.33 -1.67
N LYS A 347 23.39 -14.35 -1.71
CA LYS A 347 22.57 -13.36 -2.43
C LYS A 347 22.00 -12.32 -1.46
N ALA A 348 22.15 -11.04 -1.77
CA ALA A 348 21.60 -9.93 -1.00
C ALA A 348 20.11 -9.68 -1.33
N ARG A 349 19.41 -8.88 -0.50
CA ARG A 349 17.99 -8.55 -0.70
C ARG A 349 17.68 -7.88 -2.05
N LYS A 350 18.65 -7.15 -2.62
CA LYS A 350 18.54 -6.48 -3.93
C LYS A 350 18.95 -7.38 -5.12
N GLY A 351 19.24 -8.66 -4.89
CA GLY A 351 19.64 -9.62 -5.94
C GLY A 351 21.15 -9.72 -6.18
N ASN A 352 21.94 -8.77 -5.70
CA ASN A 352 23.41 -8.80 -5.87
C ASN A 352 24.06 -9.95 -5.10
N THR A 353 25.00 -10.65 -5.74
CA THR A 353 25.85 -11.65 -5.09
C THR A 353 26.93 -10.98 -4.25
N PHE A 354 27.17 -11.50 -3.05
CA PHE A 354 28.26 -11.08 -2.17
C PHE A 354 28.88 -12.30 -1.49
N TYR A 355 30.10 -12.15 -1.00
CA TYR A 355 30.88 -13.22 -0.40
C TYR A 355 31.09 -12.92 1.08
N GLY A 356 30.73 -13.86 1.95
CA GLY A 356 30.82 -13.68 3.40
C GLY A 356 31.43 -14.87 4.11
N CYS A 357 31.99 -14.64 5.29
CA CYS A 357 32.58 -15.71 6.09
C CYS A 357 31.54 -16.75 6.55
N SER A 358 31.92 -18.04 6.55
CA SER A 358 31.11 -19.14 7.10
C SER A 358 30.89 -19.03 8.62
N ASN A 359 31.84 -18.43 9.34
CA ASN A 359 31.80 -18.24 10.80
C ASN A 359 30.94 -17.05 11.27
N TYR A 360 30.08 -16.49 10.42
CA TYR A 360 29.08 -15.50 10.86
C TYR A 360 28.15 -16.13 11.92
N PRO A 361 27.86 -15.46 13.06
CA PRO A 361 28.08 -14.04 13.36
C PRO A 361 29.42 -13.69 14.04
N LYS A 362 30.31 -14.66 14.31
CA LYS A 362 31.60 -14.41 14.98
C LYS A 362 32.57 -13.62 14.09
N CYS A 363 32.60 -13.89 12.80
CA CYS A 363 33.32 -13.09 11.80
C CYS A 363 32.31 -12.38 10.87
N LYS A 364 32.44 -11.06 10.74
CA LYS A 364 31.54 -10.19 9.97
C LYS A 364 32.10 -9.78 8.60
N PHE A 365 33.17 -10.44 8.14
CA PHE A 365 33.77 -10.14 6.84
C PHE A 365 32.78 -10.33 5.68
N THR A 366 32.70 -9.33 4.81
CA THR A 366 31.90 -9.36 3.58
C THR A 366 32.62 -8.65 2.44
N ALA A 367 32.59 -9.24 1.23
CA ALA A 367 33.12 -8.66 0.01
C ALA A 367 32.04 -8.65 -1.10
N ALA A 368 31.98 -7.58 -1.89
CA ALA A 368 31.03 -7.45 -3.00
C ALA A 368 31.46 -8.25 -4.25
N HIS A 369 32.77 -8.45 -4.42
CA HIS A 369 33.38 -9.15 -5.54
C HIS A 369 34.16 -10.37 -5.03
N LYS A 370 34.42 -11.35 -5.89
CA LYS A 370 34.98 -12.65 -5.53
C LYS A 370 36.42 -12.46 -5.03
N PRO A 371 36.73 -12.74 -3.75
CA PRO A 371 38.08 -12.58 -3.24
C PRO A 371 39.01 -13.69 -3.74
N ILE A 372 40.25 -13.32 -4.04
CA ILE A 372 41.34 -14.22 -4.44
C ILE A 372 42.40 -14.16 -3.34
N ALA A 373 42.93 -15.32 -2.93
CA ALA A 373 43.95 -15.46 -1.89
C ALA A 373 45.35 -15.01 -2.34
N GLU A 374 45.45 -13.82 -2.93
CA GLU A 374 46.70 -13.23 -3.40
C GLU A 374 46.90 -11.85 -2.77
N LYS A 375 48.10 -11.58 -2.29
CA LYS A 375 48.44 -10.26 -1.74
C LYS A 375 48.67 -9.26 -2.86
N CYS A 376 48.21 -8.03 -2.67
CA CYS A 376 48.45 -6.97 -3.63
C CYS A 376 49.94 -6.59 -3.66
N PRO A 377 50.62 -6.61 -4.82
CA PRO A 377 52.05 -6.29 -4.91
C PRO A 377 52.36 -4.81 -4.67
N THR A 378 51.40 -3.92 -4.88
CA THR A 378 51.60 -2.46 -4.75
C THR A 378 51.36 -1.94 -3.33
N CYS A 379 50.30 -2.41 -2.66
CA CYS A 379 49.91 -1.89 -1.34
C CYS A 379 49.95 -2.94 -0.21
N GLY A 380 50.28 -4.20 -0.50
CA GLY A 380 50.38 -5.26 0.51
C GLY A 380 49.04 -5.74 1.08
N ASN A 381 47.91 -5.34 0.49
CA ASN A 381 46.58 -5.79 0.92
C ASN A 381 46.45 -7.32 0.89
N GLU A 382 45.73 -7.92 1.85
CA GLU A 382 45.76 -9.37 2.09
C GLU A 382 45.08 -10.20 0.97
N TYR A 383 44.18 -9.61 0.20
CA TYR A 383 43.46 -10.28 -0.87
C TYR A 383 43.18 -9.33 -2.06
N LEU A 384 43.05 -9.91 -3.25
CA LEU A 384 42.59 -9.24 -4.47
C LEU A 384 41.13 -9.63 -4.78
N VAL A 385 40.46 -8.91 -5.68
CA VAL A 385 39.08 -9.22 -6.08
C VAL A 385 38.93 -9.36 -7.60
N GLU A 386 38.15 -10.34 -8.02
CA GLU A 386 37.76 -10.54 -9.43
C GLU A 386 36.56 -9.64 -9.77
N LYS A 387 36.74 -8.73 -10.72
CA LYS A 387 35.71 -7.84 -11.25
C LYS A 387 35.45 -8.16 -12.73
N TYR A 388 34.19 -8.08 -13.15
CA TYR A 388 33.82 -8.24 -14.55
C TYR A 388 33.57 -6.85 -15.16
N LEU A 389 34.44 -6.43 -16.06
CA LEU A 389 34.29 -5.21 -16.87
C LEU A 389 33.80 -5.58 -18.28
N LYS A 390 33.37 -4.57 -19.06
CA LYS A 390 32.99 -4.78 -20.46
C LYS A 390 34.12 -5.36 -21.32
N SER A 391 35.37 -5.16 -20.91
CA SER A 391 36.61 -5.66 -21.55
C SER A 391 37.02 -7.07 -21.11
N GLY A 392 36.32 -7.69 -20.15
CA GLY A 392 36.63 -9.02 -19.61
C GLY A 392 36.81 -9.05 -18.09
N PRO A 393 37.13 -10.22 -17.52
CA PRO A 393 37.44 -10.37 -16.10
C PRO A 393 38.81 -9.79 -15.76
N VAL A 394 38.85 -8.90 -14.76
CA VAL A 394 40.07 -8.29 -14.24
C VAL A 394 40.22 -8.59 -12.75
N ILE A 395 41.46 -8.72 -12.31
CA ILE A 395 41.81 -8.84 -10.89
C ILE A 395 42.25 -7.46 -10.42
N ALA A 396 41.52 -6.88 -9.49
CA ALA A 396 41.76 -5.55 -8.96
C ALA A 396 41.99 -5.56 -7.45
N CYS A 397 42.74 -4.58 -6.94
CA CYS A 397 42.81 -4.37 -5.50
C CYS A 397 41.46 -3.84 -4.96
N PRO A 398 40.98 -4.31 -3.81
CA PRO A 398 39.78 -3.76 -3.19
C PRO A 398 40.06 -2.45 -2.42
N ASN A 399 41.33 -2.09 -2.18
CA ASN A 399 41.69 -0.81 -1.55
C ASN A 399 41.51 0.34 -2.55
N LYS A 400 40.75 1.38 -2.15
CA LYS A 400 40.46 2.56 -2.98
C LYS A 400 41.69 3.43 -3.27
N GLU A 401 42.71 3.35 -2.43
CA GLU A 401 43.97 4.09 -2.59
C GLU A 401 44.99 3.37 -3.48
N CYS A 402 44.68 2.16 -3.96
CA CYS A 402 45.57 1.34 -4.76
C CYS A 402 44.94 1.00 -6.11
N GLU A 403 45.47 1.58 -7.18
CA GLU A 403 45.01 1.38 -8.57
C GLU A 403 45.56 0.11 -9.24
N TYR A 404 45.93 -0.90 -8.44
CA TYR A 404 46.46 -2.14 -8.99
C TYR A 404 45.35 -2.95 -9.68
N GLU A 405 45.53 -3.19 -10.98
CA GLU A 405 44.64 -3.99 -11.82
C GLU A 405 45.47 -4.83 -12.80
N ARG A 406 45.07 -6.09 -13.01
CA ARG A 406 45.64 -6.97 -14.03
C ARG A 406 44.54 -7.80 -14.71
N ALA A 407 44.77 -8.22 -15.95
CA ALA A 407 43.87 -9.15 -16.63
C ALA A 407 43.87 -10.52 -15.94
N ASN A 408 42.70 -11.16 -15.84
CA ASN A 408 42.61 -12.53 -15.34
C ASN A 408 42.94 -13.53 -16.47
N GLU A 409 44.20 -13.96 -16.57
CA GLU A 409 44.65 -14.92 -17.60
C GLU A 409 44.05 -16.33 -17.44
N ALA A 410 43.52 -16.66 -16.26
CA ALA A 410 42.89 -17.96 -15.97
C ALA A 410 41.45 -18.10 -16.53
N ALA A 411 40.91 -17.05 -17.14
CA ALA A 411 39.60 -17.05 -17.79
C ALA A 411 39.76 -16.96 -19.32
N THR A 412 40.63 -17.79 -19.91
CA THR A 412 40.55 -18.06 -21.35
C THR A 412 39.29 -18.90 -21.59
N PRO A 413 38.39 -18.52 -22.52
CA PRO A 413 37.29 -19.39 -22.88
C PRO A 413 37.88 -20.67 -23.46
N VAL A 414 37.70 -21.79 -22.76
CA VAL A 414 37.85 -23.11 -23.37
C VAL A 414 36.72 -23.20 -24.39
N SER A 415 37.11 -23.27 -25.65
CA SER A 415 36.27 -23.38 -26.85
C SER A 415 35.26 -24.51 -26.79
#